data_AF-A0A833ZWN9-F1
#
_entry.id   AF-A0A833ZWN9-F1
#
_cell.length_a   1.000
_cell.length_b   1.000
_cell.length_c   1.000
_cell.angle_alpha   90.00
_cell.angle_beta   90.00
_cell.angle_gamma   90.00
#
_symmetry.space_group_name_H-M   'P 1'
#
loop_
_entity.id
_entity.type
_entity.pdbx_description
1 polymer ?
#
loop_
_entity_poly.entity_id
_entity_poly.type
_entity_poly.pdbx_seq_one_letter_code
_entity_poly.pdbx_strand_id
1 'polypeptide(L)'
;MGPHIFQTCPSANYFDCRAMSIGARSQSARTYLERHMSEFMECNLNELVKHGLRALRETLPAEQDLTTKNVSIGIVGKDLEFTIYDDDDVSPFLEGLEERPQRKAQPAQPADEPAEKADEPMEH
;
A
#
# COMPACT_ATOMS: atom_id res chain seq x y z
N MET A 1 17.37 15.53 -5.88
CA MET A 1 16.52 14.32 -6.00
C MET A 1 15.55 14.34 -4.82
N GLY A 2 14.31 13.89 -5.03
CA GLY A 2 13.25 13.91 -4.02
C GLY A 2 13.00 12.51 -3.44
N PRO A 3 11.89 12.29 -2.74
CA PRO A 3 11.44 10.95 -2.35
C PRO A 3 11.03 10.13 -3.59
N HIS A 4 11.33 8.83 -3.60
CA HIS A 4 11.00 7.91 -4.70
C HIS A 4 10.57 6.55 -4.16
N ILE A 5 9.59 5.93 -4.82
CA ILE A 5 9.16 4.54 -4.56
C ILE A 5 9.29 3.76 -5.87
N PHE A 6 10.06 2.68 -5.84
CA PHE A 6 10.21 1.78 -6.98
C PHE A 6 9.66 0.40 -6.66
N GLN A 7 8.96 -0.19 -7.62
CA GLN A 7 8.58 -1.60 -7.60
C GLN A 7 9.43 -2.37 -8.61
N THR A 8 10.08 -3.44 -8.18
CA THR A 8 10.78 -4.39 -9.05
C THR A 8 10.00 -5.69 -9.16
N CYS A 9 9.91 -6.27 -10.36
CA CYS A 9 9.20 -7.52 -10.63
C CYS A 9 10.18 -8.66 -10.97
N PRO A 10 9.81 -9.94 -10.73
CA PRO A 10 10.62 -11.10 -11.12
C PRO A 10 10.94 -11.16 -12.63
N SER A 11 10.14 -10.49 -13.46
CA SER A 11 10.37 -10.32 -14.90
C SER A 11 11.53 -9.36 -15.24
N ALA A 12 12.29 -8.90 -14.24
CA ALA A 12 13.30 -7.86 -14.35
C ALA A 12 12.76 -6.49 -14.80
N ASN A 13 11.44 -6.29 -14.79
CA ASN A 13 10.82 -4.99 -15.02
C ASN A 13 10.79 -4.16 -13.72
N TYR A 14 10.78 -2.83 -13.86
CA TYR A 14 10.64 -1.91 -12.74
C TYR A 14 9.68 -0.75 -13.07
N PHE A 15 9.08 -0.19 -12.03
CA PHE A 15 8.14 0.92 -12.15
C PHE A 15 8.49 2.01 -11.14
N ASP A 16 8.50 3.26 -11.58
CA ASP A 16 8.51 4.44 -10.71
C ASP A 16 7.07 4.73 -10.28
N CYS A 17 6.82 4.69 -8.97
CA CYS A 17 5.48 4.68 -8.40
C CYS A 17 5.25 5.91 -7.52
N ARG A 18 4.06 6.52 -7.63
CA ARG A 18 3.59 7.48 -6.62
C ARG A 18 3.20 6.79 -5.32
N ALA A 19 2.59 5.61 -5.42
CA ALA A 19 2.31 4.68 -4.34
C ALA A 19 2.11 3.28 -4.95
N MET A 20 2.37 2.22 -4.19
CA MET A 20 2.22 0.84 -4.67
C MET A 20 1.93 -0.13 -3.51
N SER A 21 1.31 -1.27 -3.83
CA SER A 21 1.16 -2.40 -2.91
C SER A 21 1.29 -3.73 -3.65
N ILE A 22 2.01 -4.68 -3.05
CA ILE A 22 2.30 -6.01 -3.59
C ILE A 22 1.99 -7.09 -2.55
N GLY A 23 1.89 -8.35 -2.98
CA GLY A 23 1.63 -9.49 -2.10
C GLY A 23 0.15 -9.89 -2.03
N ALA A 24 -0.18 -10.75 -1.06
CA ALA A 24 -1.52 -11.31 -0.93
C ALA A 24 -2.57 -10.22 -0.66
N ARG A 25 -3.67 -10.23 -1.44
CA ARG A 25 -4.78 -9.27 -1.31
C ARG A 25 -4.37 -7.79 -1.47
N SER A 26 -3.22 -7.51 -2.10
CA SER A 26 -2.72 -6.15 -2.31
C SER A 26 -3.60 -5.30 -3.24
N GLN A 27 -4.50 -5.92 -4.00
CA GLN A 27 -5.47 -5.22 -4.83
C GLN A 27 -6.35 -4.26 -4.00
N SER A 28 -6.79 -4.67 -2.80
CA SER A 28 -7.59 -3.80 -1.92
C SER A 28 -6.80 -2.58 -1.42
N ALA A 29 -5.51 -2.76 -1.13
CA ALA A 29 -4.60 -1.66 -0.80
C ALA A 29 -4.39 -0.71 -1.98
N ARG A 30 -4.17 -1.24 -3.20
CA ARG A 30 -4.03 -0.42 -4.42
C ARG A 30 -5.28 0.43 -4.66
N THR A 31 -6.48 -0.14 -4.51
CA THR A 31 -7.73 0.61 -4.63
C THR A 31 -7.84 1.75 -3.60
N TYR A 32 -7.37 1.54 -2.36
CA TYR A 32 -7.30 2.62 -1.37
C TYR A 32 -6.33 3.72 -1.83
N LEU A 33 -5.11 3.33 -2.23
CA LEU A 33 -4.07 4.27 -2.65
C LEU A 33 -4.51 5.10 -3.85
N GLU A 34 -5.17 4.49 -4.85
CA GLU A 34 -5.70 5.17 -6.03
C GLU A 34 -6.73 6.26 -5.68
N ARG A 35 -7.59 6.02 -4.68
CA ARG A 35 -8.60 6.97 -4.24
C ARG A 35 -8.02 8.19 -3.53
N HIS A 36 -6.90 8.03 -2.83
CA HIS A 36 -6.28 9.05 -1.99
C HIS A 36 -4.97 9.64 -2.58
N MET A 37 -4.56 9.20 -3.77
CA MET A 37 -3.25 9.53 -4.34
C MET A 37 -3.00 11.04 -4.50
N SER A 38 -4.05 11.83 -4.72
CA SER A 38 -3.95 13.29 -4.83
C SER A 38 -3.58 13.98 -3.52
N GLU A 39 -3.79 13.33 -2.38
CA GLU A 39 -3.56 13.91 -1.05
C GLU A 39 -2.08 13.80 -0.63
N PHE A 40 -1.36 12.77 -1.11
CA PHE A 40 -0.04 12.39 -0.57
C PHE A 40 1.05 13.45 -0.67
N MET A 41 1.00 14.31 -1.68
CA MET A 41 2.01 15.36 -1.86
C MET A 41 1.90 16.47 -0.81
N GLU A 42 0.71 16.66 -0.25
CA GLU A 42 0.43 17.69 0.77
C GLU A 42 0.41 17.11 2.18
N CYS A 43 0.46 15.79 2.33
CA CYS A 43 0.50 15.11 3.62
C CYS A 43 1.78 15.44 4.39
N ASN A 44 1.63 15.68 5.70
CA ASN A 44 2.78 15.57 6.61
C ASN A 44 3.16 14.09 6.83
N LEU A 45 4.30 13.86 7.50
CA LEU A 45 4.83 12.51 7.72
C LEU A 45 3.81 11.57 8.38
N ASN A 46 3.14 12.02 9.44
CA ASN A 46 2.21 11.17 10.19
C ASN A 46 0.96 10.83 9.35
N GLU A 47 0.45 11.80 8.59
CA GLU A 47 -0.67 11.56 7.66
C GLU A 47 -0.30 10.56 6.58
N LEU A 48 0.90 10.67 6.00
CA LEU A 48 1.37 9.77 4.96
C LEU A 48 1.52 8.34 5.48
N VAL A 49 2.10 8.17 6.68
CA VAL A 49 2.18 6.86 7.35
C VAL A 49 0.78 6.30 7.62
N LYS A 50 -0.17 7.13 8.08
CA LYS A 50 -1.56 6.71 8.28
C LYS A 50 -2.24 6.24 7.00
N HIS A 51 -2.00 6.89 5.85
CA HIS A 51 -2.50 6.38 4.56
C HIS A 51 -1.89 5.01 4.22
N GLY A 52 -0.58 4.83 4.43
CA GLY A 52 0.08 3.54 4.26
C GLY A 52 -0.53 2.43 5.13
N LEU A 53 -0.74 2.72 6.43
CA LEU A 53 -1.36 1.79 7.37
C LEU A 53 -2.82 1.49 7.02
N ARG A 54 -3.61 2.50 6.63
CA ARG A 54 -4.99 2.28 6.16
C ARG A 54 -5.02 1.39 4.92
N ALA A 55 -4.13 1.63 3.95
CA ALA A 55 -4.00 0.79 2.77
C ALA A 55 -3.63 -0.66 3.13
N LEU A 56 -2.67 -0.85 4.04
CA LEU A 56 -2.27 -2.18 4.51
C LEU A 56 -3.42 -2.90 5.23
N ARG A 57 -4.17 -2.19 6.07
CA ARG A 57 -5.33 -2.74 6.80
C ARG A 57 -6.43 -3.24 5.88
N GLU A 58 -6.60 -2.63 4.71
CA GLU A 58 -7.54 -3.11 3.67
C GLU A 58 -7.22 -4.51 3.14
N THR A 59 -5.99 -5.00 3.36
CA THR A 59 -5.57 -6.36 2.98
C THR A 59 -5.92 -7.42 4.03
N LEU A 60 -6.42 -7.01 5.22
CA LEU A 60 -6.73 -7.91 6.32
C LEU A 60 -8.22 -8.29 6.37
N PRO A 61 -8.54 -9.55 6.74
CA PRO A 61 -9.90 -9.94 7.12
C PRO A 61 -10.53 -8.98 8.13
N ALA A 62 -11.86 -8.90 8.17
CA ALA A 62 -12.58 -7.97 9.05
C ALA A 62 -12.29 -8.17 10.55
N GLU A 63 -11.95 -9.40 10.94
CA GLU A 63 -11.67 -9.81 12.32
C GLU A 63 -10.21 -9.53 12.76
N GLN A 64 -9.35 -9.11 11.84
CA GLN A 64 -7.93 -8.85 12.10
C GLN A 64 -7.62 -7.36 11.97
N ASP A 65 -6.71 -6.87 12.80
CA ASP A 65 -6.23 -5.49 12.73
C ASP A 65 -4.70 -5.41 12.80
N LEU A 66 -4.20 -4.20 12.55
CA LEU A 66 -2.80 -3.84 12.69
C LEU A 66 -2.44 -3.76 14.18
N THR A 67 -1.29 -4.32 14.51
CA THR A 67 -0.73 -4.42 15.85
C THR A 67 0.76 -4.17 15.79
N THR A 68 1.38 -3.92 16.94
CA THR A 68 2.84 -3.80 17.06
C THR A 68 3.60 -5.05 16.60
N LYS A 69 2.95 -6.21 16.57
CA LYS A 69 3.57 -7.50 16.23
C LYS A 69 3.41 -7.94 14.78
N ASN A 70 2.59 -7.24 13.99
CA ASN A 70 2.33 -7.62 12.60
C ASN A 70 2.55 -6.47 11.59
N VAL A 71 3.16 -5.37 12.03
CA VAL A 71 3.47 -4.20 11.21
C VAL A 71 4.93 -3.82 11.41
N SER A 72 5.58 -3.47 10.29
CA SER A 72 6.89 -2.83 10.23
C SER A 72 6.77 -1.58 9.35
N ILE A 73 7.41 -0.48 9.74
CA ILE A 73 7.35 0.80 9.02
C ILE A 73 8.77 1.25 8.67
N GLY A 74 9.04 1.49 7.39
CA GLY A 74 10.30 2.07 6.92
C GLY A 74 10.10 3.50 6.41
N ILE A 75 10.91 4.45 6.87
CA ILE A 75 10.78 5.87 6.52
C ILE A 75 12.14 6.44 6.12
N VAL A 76 12.17 7.20 5.03
CA VAL A 76 13.32 8.00 4.57
C VAL A 76 12.85 9.36 4.06
N GLY A 77 13.63 10.41 4.25
CA GLY A 77 13.27 11.76 3.83
C GLY A 77 14.45 12.73 3.83
N LYS A 78 14.16 14.02 3.62
CA LYS A 78 15.18 15.07 3.51
C LYS A 78 16.11 15.16 4.73
N ASP A 79 15.52 15.03 5.93
CA ASP A 79 16.21 15.19 7.22
C ASP A 79 16.09 13.90 8.07
N LEU A 80 15.84 12.76 7.40
CA LEU A 80 15.64 11.46 8.05
C LEU A 80 16.30 10.36 7.21
N GLU A 81 17.36 9.75 7.74
CA GLU A 81 17.96 8.54 7.17
C GLU A 81 16.96 7.38 7.19
N PHE A 82 17.14 6.41 6.30
CA PHE A 82 16.26 5.25 6.23
C PHE A 82 16.23 4.52 7.58
N THR A 83 15.08 4.59 8.25
CA THR A 83 14.87 4.07 9.60
C THR A 83 13.71 3.10 9.59
N ILE A 84 13.89 1.94 10.24
CA ILE A 84 12.86 0.93 10.40
C ILE A 84 12.32 1.03 11.83
N TYR A 85 11.00 0.99 11.96
CA TYR A 85 10.25 0.94 13.22
C TYR A 85 9.52 -0.40 13.28
N ASP A 86 9.79 -1.17 14.34
CA ASP A 86 9.20 -2.48 14.61
C ASP A 86 8.71 -2.55 16.07
N ASP A 87 7.89 -3.55 16.39
CA ASP A 87 7.44 -3.80 17.77
C ASP A 87 6.85 -2.55 18.44
N ASP A 88 7.38 -2.14 19.59
CA ASP A 88 6.82 -1.04 20.37
C ASP A 88 7.05 0.33 19.68
N ASP A 89 8.05 0.43 18.79
CA ASP A 89 8.36 1.66 18.06
C ASP A 89 7.31 2.01 17.00
N VAL A 90 6.45 1.07 16.59
CA VAL A 90 5.31 1.38 15.70
C VAL A 90 4.10 1.96 16.43
N SER A 91 4.04 1.84 17.76
CA SER A 91 2.89 2.26 18.58
C SER A 91 2.45 3.71 18.30
N PRO A 92 3.35 4.71 18.21
CA PRO A 92 2.95 6.10 17.94
C PRO A 92 2.24 6.31 16.60
N PHE A 93 2.47 5.42 15.61
CA PHE A 93 1.84 5.50 14.29
C PHE A 93 0.50 4.77 14.24
N LEU A 94 0.34 3.72 15.07
CA LEU A 94 -0.93 3.00 15.22
C LEU A 94 -1.93 3.79 16.07
N GLU A 95 -1.45 4.58 17.03
CA GLU A 95 -2.27 5.48 17.83
C GLU A 95 -2.99 6.52 16.95
N GLY A 96 -4.33 6.54 17.04
CA GLY A 96 -5.16 7.44 16.24
C GLY A 96 -5.37 6.99 14.78
N LEU A 97 -5.13 5.72 14.46
CA LEU A 97 -5.70 5.08 13.28
C LEU A 97 -7.19 4.80 13.57
N GLU A 98 -8.08 5.62 12.98
CA GLU A 98 -9.54 5.47 13.18
C GLU A 98 -10.02 4.03 12.91
N GLU A 99 -11.03 3.58 13.67
CA GLU A 99 -11.66 2.27 13.48
C GLU A 99 -12.18 2.12 12.04
N ARG A 100 -12.23 0.88 11.53
CA ARG A 100 -12.76 0.64 10.18
C ARG A 100 -14.17 1.23 10.08
N PRO A 101 -14.45 2.15 9.14
CA PRO A 101 -15.82 2.52 8.86
C PRO A 101 -16.57 1.24 8.47
N GLN A 102 -17.70 0.98 9.12
CA GLN A 102 -18.55 -0.17 8.78
C GLN A 102 -18.90 -0.08 7.29
N ARG A 103 -18.25 -0.90 6.46
CA ARG A 103 -18.54 -0.99 5.04
C ARG A 103 -19.99 -1.47 4.90
N LYS A 104 -20.89 -0.56 4.50
CA LYS A 104 -22.08 -0.99 3.74
C LYS A 104 -21.52 -1.72 2.53
N ALA A 105 -21.82 -3.02 2.43
CA ALA A 105 -21.30 -3.90 1.40
C ALA A 105 -21.48 -3.26 0.02
N GLN A 106 -20.39 -2.77 -0.57
CA GLN A 106 -20.33 -2.58 -2.01
C GLN A 106 -20.08 -3.96 -2.62
N PRO A 107 -20.77 -4.32 -3.72
CA PRO A 107 -20.58 -5.60 -4.36
C PRO A 107 -19.09 -5.80 -4.66
N ALA A 108 -18.54 -6.92 -4.19
CA ALA A 108 -17.20 -7.34 -4.55
C ALA A 108 -17.12 -7.42 -6.07
N GLN A 109 -16.26 -6.60 -6.68
CA GLN A 109 -15.87 -6.86 -8.06
C GLN A 109 -15.10 -8.18 -8.07
N PRO A 110 -15.44 -9.12 -8.96
CA PRO A 110 -14.79 -10.42 -9.00
C PRO A 110 -13.28 -10.25 -9.21
N ALA A 111 -12.53 -10.99 -8.42
CA ALA A 111 -11.08 -11.07 -8.48
C ALA A 111 -10.64 -11.66 -9.83
N ASP A 112 -9.63 -11.01 -10.43
CA ASP A 112 -8.73 -11.46 -11.48
C ASP A 112 -9.17 -12.70 -12.28
N GLU A 113 -9.72 -12.48 -13.47
CA GLU A 113 -9.52 -13.40 -14.58
C GLU A 113 -8.04 -13.34 -15.00
N PRO A 114 -7.36 -14.49 -15.24
CA PRO A 114 -6.02 -14.47 -15.82
C PRO A 114 -6.09 -13.80 -17.19
N ALA A 115 -5.29 -12.75 -17.40
CA ALA A 115 -5.08 -12.17 -18.71
C ALA A 115 -4.53 -13.25 -19.66
N GLU A 116 -5.42 -13.81 -20.49
CA GLU A 116 -5.06 -14.66 -21.61
C GLU A 116 -4.27 -13.80 -22.59
N LYS A 117 -3.01 -14.16 -22.81
CA LYS A 117 -2.15 -13.49 -23.78
C LYS A 117 -2.78 -13.65 -25.17
N ALA A 118 -3.06 -12.52 -25.82
CA ALA A 118 -3.25 -12.49 -27.25
C ALA A 118 -1.92 -12.89 -27.92
N ASP A 119 -1.88 -14.12 -28.40
CA ASP A 119 -0.89 -14.60 -29.35
C ASP A 119 -1.34 -14.10 -30.73
N GLU A 120 -0.75 -13.00 -31.22
CA GLU A 120 -0.82 -12.65 -32.63
C GLU A 120 0.58 -12.88 -33.25
N PRO A 121 0.73 -13.89 -34.13
CA PRO A 121 1.92 -14.04 -34.93
C PRO A 121 1.88 -13.02 -36.07
N MET A 122 2.78 -12.04 -36.04
CA MET A 122 3.06 -11.20 -37.19
C MET A 122 4.04 -11.96 -38.11
N GLU A 123 3.52 -12.68 -39.10
CA GLU A 123 4.33 -13.17 -40.22
C GLU A 123 4.34 -12.14 -41.36
N HIS A 124 5.58 -11.77 -41.72
CA HIS A 124 6.13 -11.16 -42.94
C HIS A 124 5.29 -10.22 -43.84
#